data_AF-A0A9D7DF29-F1
#
_entry.id   AF-A0A9D7DF29-F1
#
_cell.length_a   1.000
_cell.length_b   1.000
_cell.length_c   1.000
_cell.angle_alpha   90.00
_cell.angle_beta   90.00
_cell.angle_gamma   90.00
#
_symmetry.space_group_name_H-M   'P 1'
#
loop_
_entity.id
_entity.type
_entity.pdbx_description
1 polymer ?
#
loop_
_entity_poly.entity_id
_entity_poly.type
_entity_poly.pdbx_seq_one_letter_code
_entity_poly.pdbx_strand_id
1 'polypeptide(L)'
;MHSTGANKRDRPAKRVLVIGWDAADWMILDPLFERGRMPRLRQLMRERNARGPRHLEPKLSPLLWTSIATGKTADKHGILNFVEPQPDGSGLRVSQSTTRKTKAIWNILSQAGCTTNVIGWYASHPAEPVRGHIVSNLLQEGEPKALDAAWPILPAWCIPRSLLPASPPAGKGCATFHAHSCASCYPNSMRSGRTMTMEQPCKSSWPMPPVSKRRRMWPWRQASGMQR
;
A
#
# COMPACT_ATOMS: atom_id res chain seq x y z
N MET A 1 48.50 -22.65 10.83
CA MET A 1 47.09 -22.92 10.47
C MET A 1 46.27 -21.68 10.80
N HIS A 2 46.02 -20.82 9.81
CA HIS A 2 45.22 -19.62 9.98
C HIS A 2 43.73 -20.01 9.95
N SER A 3 43.06 -19.83 11.08
CA SER A 3 41.60 -19.85 11.17
C SER A 3 41.08 -18.63 10.42
N THR A 4 40.57 -18.84 9.20
CA THR A 4 39.77 -17.85 8.49
C THR A 4 38.48 -17.65 9.28
N GLY A 5 38.44 -16.58 10.08
CA GLY A 5 37.21 -16.05 10.65
C GLY A 5 36.23 -15.75 9.52
N ALA A 6 35.23 -16.61 9.36
CA ALA A 6 34.15 -16.39 8.42
C ALA A 6 33.52 -15.03 8.75
N ASN A 7 33.71 -14.08 7.87
CA ASN A 7 33.14 -12.75 7.95
C ASN A 7 31.62 -12.92 8.12
N LYS A 8 31.10 -12.46 9.26
CA LYS A 8 29.69 -12.54 9.67
C LYS A 8 28.86 -11.61 8.80
N ARG A 9 28.92 -11.77 7.47
CA ARG A 9 28.01 -11.11 6.55
C ARG A 9 26.62 -11.64 6.88
N ASP A 10 25.81 -10.70 7.35
CA ASP A 10 24.43 -10.82 7.79
C ASP A 10 23.70 -12.02 7.23
N ARG A 11 23.35 -12.98 8.10
CA ARG A 11 22.28 -13.91 7.77
C ARG A 11 21.04 -13.07 7.51
N PRO A 12 20.34 -13.20 6.37
CA PRO A 12 19.07 -12.52 6.17
C PRO A 12 18.17 -12.88 7.36
N ALA A 13 17.46 -11.86 7.88
CA ALA A 13 16.58 -12.04 9.03
C ALA A 13 15.69 -13.26 8.83
N LYS A 14 15.46 -14.06 9.89
CA LYS A 14 14.65 -15.30 9.81
C LYS A 14 13.25 -15.04 9.24
N ARG A 15 12.75 -13.80 9.37
CA ARG A 15 11.50 -13.29 8.78
C ARG A 15 11.72 -11.84 8.35
N VAL A 16 11.12 -11.47 7.22
CA VAL A 16 11.16 -10.10 6.67
C VAL A 16 9.74 -9.61 6.49
N LEU A 17 9.48 -8.37 6.89
CA LEU A 17 8.21 -7.67 6.66
C LEU A 17 8.49 -6.46 5.78
N VAL A 18 7.79 -6.38 4.65
CA VAL A 18 7.80 -5.22 3.77
C VAL A 18 6.45 -4.53 3.90
N ILE A 19 6.47 -3.26 4.32
CA ILE A 19 5.29 -2.40 4.38
C ILE A 19 5.48 -1.35 3.31
N GLY A 20 4.53 -1.26 2.39
CA GLY A 20 4.46 -0.14 1.49
C GLY A 20 3.46 0.89 2.00
N TRP A 21 3.85 2.15 1.96
CA TRP A 21 3.03 3.27 2.38
C TRP A 21 2.96 4.27 1.23
N ASP A 22 1.79 4.33 0.59
CA ASP A 22 1.58 5.26 -0.53
C ASP A 22 1.58 6.72 -0.06
N ALA A 23 2.15 7.60 -0.87
CA ALA A 23 2.27 9.04 -0.60
C ALA A 23 2.92 9.41 0.76
N ALA A 24 3.79 8.55 1.31
CA ALA A 24 4.57 8.80 2.52
C ALA A 24 5.71 9.82 2.30
N ASP A 25 5.34 11.04 1.91
CA ASP A 25 6.30 12.09 1.57
C ASP A 25 6.92 12.75 2.81
N TRP A 26 8.19 13.15 2.72
CA TRP A 26 8.91 13.84 3.79
C TRP A 26 8.27 15.17 4.17
N MET A 27 7.59 15.85 3.24
CA MET A 27 6.84 17.07 3.53
C MET A 27 5.68 16.84 4.51
N ILE A 28 5.20 15.60 4.65
CA ILE A 28 4.17 15.21 5.61
C ILE A 28 4.82 14.61 6.86
N LEU A 29 5.80 13.73 6.69
CA LEU A 29 6.44 13.00 7.79
C LEU A 29 7.23 13.93 8.72
N ASP A 30 8.00 14.88 8.17
CA ASP A 30 8.87 15.75 8.97
C ASP A 30 8.06 16.63 9.96
N PRO A 31 6.99 17.34 9.55
CA PRO A 31 6.14 18.07 10.50
C PRO A 31 5.48 17.19 11.57
N LEU A 32 5.13 15.95 11.23
CA LEU A 32 4.55 15.01 12.20
C LEU A 32 5.60 14.51 13.21
N PHE A 33 6.86 14.34 12.78
CA PHE A 33 7.98 14.02 13.66
C PHE A 33 8.34 15.17 14.60
N GLU A 34 8.35 16.39 14.10
CA GLU A 34 8.61 17.61 14.89
C GLU A 34 7.56 17.81 15.97
N ARG A 35 6.29 17.57 15.66
CA ARG A 35 5.17 17.63 16.61
C ARG A 35 5.08 16.43 17.55
N GLY A 36 6.02 15.49 17.48
CA GLY A 36 6.03 14.29 18.34
C GLY A 36 4.86 13.33 18.12
N ARG A 37 4.16 13.40 16.96
CA ARG A 37 2.96 12.59 16.68
C ARG A 37 3.27 11.16 16.22
N MET A 38 4.51 10.88 15.82
CA MET A 38 4.96 9.55 15.35
C MET A 38 6.29 9.13 16.00
N PRO A 39 6.37 9.04 17.34
CA PRO A 39 7.64 8.85 18.05
C PRO A 39 8.29 7.50 17.75
N ARG A 40 7.50 6.43 17.60
CA ARG A 40 8.00 5.07 17.30
C ARG A 40 8.58 4.97 15.89
N LEU A 41 7.89 5.51 14.89
CA LEU A 41 8.39 5.55 13.53
C LEU A 41 9.68 6.37 13.44
N ARG A 42 9.70 7.55 14.07
CA ARG A 42 10.90 8.40 14.13
C ARG A 42 12.08 7.67 14.76
N GLN A 43 11.86 6.91 15.84
CA GLN A 43 12.88 6.10 16.48
C GLN A 43 13.45 5.05 15.51
N LEU A 44 12.59 4.23 14.90
CA LEU A 44 12.99 3.20 13.93
C LEU A 44 13.86 3.77 12.79
N MET A 45 13.46 4.94 12.28
CA MET A 45 14.14 5.61 11.20
C MET A 45 15.54 6.13 11.57
N ARG A 46 15.70 6.69 12.78
CA ARG A 46 16.98 7.19 13.28
C ARG A 46 17.99 6.07 13.47
N GLU A 47 17.55 4.93 14.00
CA GLU A 47 18.41 3.78 14.30
C GLU A 47 19.01 3.11 13.05
N ARG A 48 18.48 3.39 11.86
CA ARG A 48 18.91 2.77 10.59
C ARG A 48 19.34 3.77 9.53
N ASN A 49 19.41 5.05 9.88
CA ASN A 49 19.63 6.16 8.93
C ASN A 49 18.74 6.01 7.67
N ALA A 50 17.49 5.62 7.88
CA ALA A 50 16.59 5.19 6.81
C ALA A 50 15.97 6.41 6.10
N ARG A 51 16.73 7.09 5.25
CA ARG A 51 16.20 8.03 4.25
C ARG A 51 16.47 7.47 2.86
N GLY A 52 15.39 7.07 2.18
CA GLY A 52 15.48 6.48 0.85
C GLY A 52 15.83 7.50 -0.25
N PRO A 53 16.45 7.06 -1.35
CA PRO A 53 16.76 7.91 -2.50
C PRO A 53 15.51 8.36 -3.27
N ARG A 54 15.75 9.24 -4.25
CA ARG A 54 14.76 9.85 -5.15
C ARG A 54 13.91 8.78 -5.85
N HIS A 55 12.61 9.03 -5.88
CA HIS A 55 11.59 8.27 -6.61
C HIS A 55 11.99 7.96 -8.06
N LEU A 56 11.50 6.85 -8.60
CA LEU A 56 11.52 6.59 -10.04
C LEU A 56 10.52 7.52 -10.73
N GLU A 57 10.88 8.00 -11.92
CA GLU A 57 9.96 8.72 -12.80
C GLU A 57 9.50 7.80 -13.95
N PRO A 58 8.22 7.83 -14.33
CA PRO A 58 7.14 8.68 -13.80
C PRO A 58 6.55 8.16 -12.47
N LYS A 59 6.06 9.09 -11.64
CA LYS A 59 5.41 8.82 -10.34
C LYS A 59 4.00 8.23 -10.47
N LEU A 60 3.90 7.05 -11.08
CA LEU A 60 2.63 6.34 -11.22
C LEU A 60 2.62 5.11 -10.31
N SER A 61 1.67 5.04 -9.37
CA SER A 61 1.61 3.99 -8.35
C SER A 61 1.80 2.58 -8.94
N PRO A 62 1.01 2.11 -9.94
CA PRO A 62 1.20 0.80 -10.56
C PRO A 62 2.63 0.45 -10.95
N LEU A 63 3.32 1.45 -11.47
CA LEU A 63 4.64 1.35 -12.05
C LEU A 63 5.70 1.25 -10.93
N LEU A 64 5.59 2.13 -9.93
CA LEU A 64 6.46 2.14 -8.74
C LEU A 64 6.30 0.87 -7.90
N TRP A 65 5.06 0.49 -7.58
CA TRP A 65 4.77 -0.69 -6.75
C TRP A 65 5.22 -1.99 -7.42
N THR A 66 5.08 -2.09 -8.75
CA THR A 66 5.57 -3.24 -9.50
C THR A 66 7.10 -3.22 -9.60
N SER A 67 7.72 -2.05 -9.74
CA SER A 67 9.17 -1.91 -9.70
C SER A 67 9.76 -2.37 -8.36
N ILE A 68 9.14 -2.00 -7.24
CA ILE A 68 9.53 -2.47 -5.90
C ILE A 68 9.38 -3.99 -5.80
N ALA A 69 8.26 -4.55 -6.27
CA ALA A 69 8.01 -5.99 -6.21
C ALA A 69 8.99 -6.82 -7.05
N THR A 70 9.44 -6.29 -8.19
CA THR A 70 10.22 -7.06 -9.18
C THR A 70 11.71 -6.72 -9.18
N GLY A 71 12.10 -5.57 -8.62
CA GLY A 71 13.43 -5.02 -8.77
C GLY A 71 13.76 -4.63 -10.23
N LYS A 72 12.74 -4.38 -11.05
CA LYS A 72 12.86 -4.05 -12.48
C LYS A 72 12.17 -2.73 -12.78
N THR A 73 12.51 -2.10 -13.89
CA THR A 73 11.87 -0.88 -14.40
C THR A 73 10.61 -1.22 -15.20
N ALA A 74 9.77 -0.21 -15.47
CA ALA A 74 8.49 -0.31 -16.18
C ALA A 74 8.55 -1.13 -17.48
N ASP A 75 9.53 -0.78 -18.31
CA ASP A 75 9.80 -1.39 -19.61
C ASP A 75 10.05 -2.89 -19.51
N LYS A 76 10.65 -3.34 -18.39
CA LYS A 76 10.99 -4.74 -18.14
C LYS A 76 9.83 -5.50 -17.52
N HIS A 77 9.15 -4.95 -16.51
CA HIS A 77 8.07 -5.66 -15.83
C HIS A 77 6.71 -5.56 -16.54
N GLY A 78 6.50 -4.59 -17.42
CA GLY A 78 5.33 -4.52 -18.31
C GLY A 78 4.08 -3.86 -17.74
N ILE A 79 3.97 -3.64 -16.43
CA ILE A 79 2.89 -2.85 -15.81
C ILE A 79 3.16 -1.35 -15.98
N LEU A 80 2.38 -0.68 -16.83
CA LEU A 80 2.65 0.71 -17.23
C LEU A 80 1.62 1.73 -16.73
N ASN A 81 0.42 1.31 -16.35
CA ASN A 81 -0.66 2.21 -15.95
C ASN A 81 -1.62 1.54 -14.94
N PHE A 82 -2.61 2.27 -14.46
CA PHE A 82 -3.69 1.75 -13.60
C PHE A 82 -4.59 0.78 -14.38
N VAL A 83 -4.75 1.03 -15.67
CA VAL A 83 -5.57 0.22 -16.57
C VAL A 83 -4.76 -0.22 -17.78
N GLU A 84 -5.13 -1.36 -18.32
CA GLU A 84 -4.55 -1.96 -19.52
C GLU A 84 -5.68 -2.42 -20.45
N PRO A 85 -5.43 -2.49 -21.77
CA PRO A 85 -6.38 -3.10 -22.69
C PRO A 85 -6.67 -4.55 -22.30
N GLN A 86 -7.93 -4.96 -22.42
CA GLN A 86 -8.27 -6.36 -22.31
C GLN A 86 -7.63 -7.14 -23.48
N PRO A 87 -7.19 -8.39 -23.25
CA PRO A 87 -6.59 -9.20 -24.32
C PRO A 87 -7.50 -9.45 -25.53
N ASP A 88 -8.82 -9.41 -25.31
CA ASP A 88 -9.85 -9.57 -26.35
C ASP A 88 -10.22 -8.25 -27.07
N GLY A 89 -9.60 -7.13 -26.68
CA GLY A 89 -9.88 -5.81 -27.25
C GLY A 89 -11.22 -5.21 -26.83
N SER A 90 -11.98 -5.82 -25.93
CA SER A 90 -13.32 -5.39 -25.53
C SER A 90 -13.36 -4.10 -24.69
N GLY A 91 -12.20 -3.62 -24.24
CA GLY A 91 -12.09 -2.38 -23.47
C GLY A 91 -10.85 -2.33 -22.60
N LEU A 92 -10.96 -1.65 -21.46
CA LEU A 92 -9.90 -1.50 -20.47
C LEU A 92 -10.24 -2.31 -19.21
N ARG A 93 -9.22 -2.84 -18.54
CA ARG A 93 -9.30 -3.48 -17.22
C ARG A 93 -8.22 -2.92 -16.30
N VAL A 94 -8.37 -3.09 -15.00
CA VAL A 94 -7.29 -2.77 -14.04
C VAL A 94 -6.08 -3.65 -14.33
N SER A 95 -4.87 -3.08 -14.28
CA SER A 95 -3.62 -3.80 -14.52
C SER A 95 -3.47 -5.02 -13.62
N GLN A 96 -3.15 -6.16 -14.23
CA GLN A 96 -3.18 -7.46 -13.58
C GLN A 96 -1.78 -8.07 -13.39
N SER A 97 -1.67 -9.04 -12.49
CA SER A 97 -0.48 -9.88 -12.35
C SER A 97 -0.19 -10.67 -13.63
N THR A 98 -1.22 -10.99 -14.42
CA THR A 98 -1.12 -11.79 -15.66
C THR A 98 -0.36 -11.11 -16.79
N THR A 99 -0.30 -9.78 -16.81
CA THR A 99 0.45 -9.02 -17.83
C THR A 99 1.86 -8.64 -17.37
N ARG A 100 2.20 -8.93 -16.11
CA ARG A 100 3.55 -8.72 -15.59
C ARG A 100 4.53 -9.70 -16.23
N LYS A 101 5.56 -9.17 -16.90
CA LYS A 101 6.55 -9.95 -17.67
C LYS A 101 7.66 -10.57 -16.82
N THR A 102 7.72 -10.23 -15.54
CA THR A 102 8.79 -10.64 -14.63
C THR A 102 8.25 -11.16 -13.32
N LYS A 103 8.97 -12.13 -12.73
CA LYS A 103 8.64 -12.65 -11.40
C LYS A 103 8.76 -11.53 -10.36
N ALA A 104 7.74 -11.41 -9.52
CA ALA A 104 7.83 -10.61 -8.30
C ALA A 104 8.59 -11.38 -7.22
N ILE A 105 9.03 -10.65 -6.19
CA ILE A 105 9.84 -11.19 -5.10
C ILE A 105 9.14 -12.36 -4.40
N TRP A 106 7.82 -12.32 -4.25
CA TRP A 106 7.06 -13.42 -3.66
C TRP A 106 7.05 -14.69 -4.53
N ASN A 107 7.07 -14.56 -5.86
CA ASN A 107 7.20 -15.73 -6.73
C ASN A 107 8.58 -16.36 -6.56
N ILE A 108 9.63 -15.54 -6.48
CA ILE A 108 11.03 -15.99 -6.30
C ILE A 108 11.20 -16.68 -4.94
N LEU A 109 10.74 -16.04 -3.86
CA LEU A 109 10.82 -16.58 -2.50
C LEU A 109 10.03 -17.89 -2.38
N SER A 110 8.82 -17.94 -2.94
CA SER A 110 8.03 -19.17 -2.98
C SER A 110 8.75 -20.30 -3.72
N GLN A 111 9.38 -20.02 -4.86
CA GLN A 111 10.16 -21.01 -5.63
C GLN A 111 11.41 -21.47 -4.89
N ALA A 112 11.99 -20.62 -4.05
CA ALA A 112 13.08 -20.96 -3.14
C ALA A 112 12.63 -21.73 -1.88
N GLY A 113 11.35 -22.09 -1.76
CA GLY A 113 10.80 -22.82 -0.62
C GLY A 113 10.46 -21.96 0.60
N CYS A 114 10.55 -20.62 0.49
CA CYS A 114 10.16 -19.72 1.57
C CYS A 114 8.65 -19.53 1.63
N THR A 115 8.10 -19.52 2.84
CA THR A 115 6.69 -19.15 3.06
C THR A 115 6.52 -17.65 2.89
N THR A 116 5.64 -17.22 1.98
CA THR A 116 5.43 -15.80 1.66
C THR A 116 3.95 -15.43 1.76
N ASN A 117 3.66 -14.31 2.41
CA ASN A 117 2.32 -13.75 2.51
C ASN A 117 2.30 -12.35 1.85
N VAL A 118 1.34 -12.10 0.96
CA VAL A 118 1.16 -10.83 0.24
C VAL A 118 -0.28 -10.35 0.42
N ILE A 119 -0.46 -9.09 0.79
CA ILE A 119 -1.80 -8.52 1.03
C ILE A 119 -1.87 -7.17 0.34
N GLY A 120 -2.84 -6.99 -0.54
CA GLY A 120 -3.18 -5.70 -1.13
C GLY A 120 -2.10 -5.09 -2.03
N TRP A 121 -1.07 -5.86 -2.43
CA TRP A 121 0.01 -5.31 -3.25
C TRP A 121 -0.49 -4.96 -4.65
N TYR A 122 -0.08 -3.82 -5.21
CA TYR A 122 -0.57 -3.39 -6.52
C TYR A 122 -0.27 -4.41 -7.64
N ALA A 123 -1.22 -4.60 -8.57
CA ALA A 123 -1.13 -5.59 -9.66
C ALA A 123 -0.85 -7.02 -9.16
N SER A 124 -1.46 -7.39 -8.03
CA SER A 124 -1.45 -8.76 -7.49
C SER A 124 -2.69 -9.56 -7.85
N HIS A 125 -3.64 -8.95 -8.57
CA HIS A 125 -4.83 -9.63 -9.11
C HIS A 125 -4.57 -10.22 -10.50
N PRO A 126 -4.99 -11.46 -10.80
CA PRO A 126 -5.49 -12.46 -9.88
C PRO A 126 -4.40 -12.95 -8.92
N ALA A 127 -4.82 -13.40 -7.74
CA ALA A 127 -3.93 -13.93 -6.71
C ALA A 127 -3.14 -15.11 -7.27
N GLU A 128 -1.81 -15.00 -7.22
CA GLU A 128 -0.89 -15.99 -7.80
C GLU A 128 -0.65 -17.16 -6.83
N PRO A 129 -0.42 -18.38 -7.34
CA PRO A 129 -0.04 -19.50 -6.50
C PRO A 129 1.35 -19.27 -5.88
N VAL A 130 1.40 -19.29 -4.55
CA VAL A 130 2.65 -19.25 -3.77
C VAL A 130 2.56 -20.19 -2.57
N ARG A 131 3.71 -20.56 -2.01
CA ARG A 131 3.81 -21.21 -0.71
C ARG A 131 3.46 -20.19 0.38
N GLY A 132 2.19 -20.11 0.74
CA GLY A 132 1.67 -19.15 1.69
C GLY A 132 0.36 -18.54 1.20
N HIS A 133 0.16 -17.24 1.42
CA HIS A 133 -1.12 -16.60 1.16
C HIS A 133 -0.95 -15.35 0.28
N ILE A 134 -1.88 -15.16 -0.66
CA ILE A 134 -2.02 -13.90 -1.39
C ILE A 134 -3.44 -13.42 -1.27
N VAL A 135 -3.60 -12.18 -0.82
CA VAL A 135 -4.85 -11.40 -0.91
C VAL A 135 -4.62 -10.28 -1.92
N SER A 136 -5.32 -10.37 -3.04
CA SER A 136 -5.24 -9.47 -4.18
C SER A 136 -5.64 -8.03 -3.83
N ASN A 137 -5.03 -7.04 -4.50
CA ASN A 137 -5.42 -5.63 -4.36
C ASN A 137 -6.87 -5.32 -4.76
N LEU A 138 -7.49 -6.17 -5.60
CA LEU A 138 -8.90 -6.00 -5.98
C LEU A 138 -9.92 -6.59 -5.00
N LEU A 139 -9.50 -7.13 -3.85
CA LEU A 139 -10.46 -7.58 -2.83
C LEU A 139 -11.41 -6.45 -2.40
N GLN A 140 -10.91 -5.21 -2.35
CA GLN A 140 -11.69 -4.03 -1.98
C GLN A 140 -12.80 -3.68 -2.98
N GLU A 141 -12.65 -4.05 -4.26
CA GLU A 141 -13.69 -3.80 -5.28
C GLU A 141 -14.96 -4.65 -5.03
N GLY A 142 -14.85 -5.68 -4.18
CA GLY A 142 -15.98 -6.44 -3.70
C GLY A 142 -16.67 -5.86 -2.48
N GLU A 143 -16.32 -4.67 -2.01
CA GLU A 143 -16.92 -4.10 -0.81
C GLU A 143 -18.46 -4.17 -0.87
N PRO A 144 -19.12 -4.84 0.10
CA PRO A 144 -20.56 -4.92 0.12
C PRO A 144 -21.17 -3.53 0.30
N LYS A 145 -22.26 -3.26 -0.43
CA LYS A 145 -22.97 -1.98 -0.40
C LYS A 145 -23.63 -1.67 0.95
N ALA A 146 -23.81 -2.69 1.80
CA ALA A 146 -24.39 -2.58 3.12
C ALA A 146 -23.42 -3.14 4.15
N LEU A 147 -23.34 -2.49 5.32
CA LEU A 147 -22.40 -2.84 6.39
C LEU A 147 -22.64 -4.24 6.98
N ASP A 148 -23.87 -4.73 6.89
CA ASP A 148 -24.30 -6.05 7.39
C ASP A 148 -24.27 -7.13 6.31
N ALA A 149 -23.97 -6.78 5.05
CA ALA A 149 -23.89 -7.74 3.97
C ALA A 149 -22.54 -8.47 3.98
N ALA A 150 -22.59 -9.74 3.58
CA ALA A 150 -21.39 -10.57 3.48
C ALA A 150 -20.44 -10.06 2.39
N TRP A 151 -19.13 -10.08 2.67
CA TRP A 151 -18.12 -9.72 1.67
C TRP A 151 -18.06 -10.80 0.59
N PRO A 152 -18.35 -10.49 -0.69
CA PRO A 152 -18.22 -11.44 -1.78
C PRO A 152 -16.74 -11.71 -2.04
N ILE A 153 -16.19 -12.82 -1.55
CA ILE A 153 -14.79 -13.18 -1.82
C ILE A 153 -14.74 -14.10 -3.04
N LEU A 154 -14.22 -13.59 -4.16
CA LEU A 154 -14.07 -14.38 -5.39
C LEU A 154 -12.80 -15.24 -5.38
N PRO A 155 -12.80 -16.43 -6.02
CA PRO A 155 -11.64 -17.32 -6.02
C PRO A 155 -10.36 -16.72 -6.60
N ALA A 156 -10.46 -15.73 -7.49
CA ALA A 156 -9.32 -15.04 -8.06
C ALA A 156 -8.68 -14.03 -7.09
N TRP A 157 -9.27 -13.78 -5.91
CA TRP A 157 -8.82 -12.76 -4.98
C TRP A 157 -7.92 -13.30 -3.88
N CYS A 158 -8.02 -14.60 -3.57
CA CYS A 158 -7.30 -15.21 -2.46
C CYS A 158 -6.69 -16.57 -2.82
N ILE A 159 -5.44 -16.77 -2.41
CA ILE A 159 -4.75 -18.07 -2.39
C ILE A 159 -4.28 -18.33 -0.95
N PRO A 160 -4.34 -19.57 -0.44
CA PRO A 160 -5.03 -20.73 -1.01
C PRO A 160 -6.55 -20.54 -0.94
N ARG A 161 -7.27 -21.24 -1.83
CA ARG A 161 -8.75 -21.16 -1.90
C ARG A 161 -9.45 -21.60 -0.61
N SER A 162 -8.74 -22.27 0.30
CA SER A 162 -9.26 -22.62 1.63
C SER A 162 -9.52 -21.40 2.53
N LEU A 163 -9.00 -20.22 2.17
CA LEU A 163 -9.36 -18.96 2.83
C LEU A 163 -10.73 -18.41 2.38
N LEU A 164 -11.31 -18.95 1.30
CA LEU A 164 -12.63 -18.54 0.84
C LEU A 164 -13.69 -19.10 1.80
N PRO A 165 -14.73 -18.31 2.16
CA PRO A 165 -15.86 -18.83 2.89
C PRO A 165 -16.47 -19.99 2.09
N ALA A 166 -16.87 -21.06 2.80
CA ALA A 166 -17.55 -22.19 2.22
C ALA A 166 -18.95 -21.73 1.75
N SER A 167 -19.04 -21.28 0.50
CA SER A 167 -20.22 -20.67 -0.15
C SER A 167 -20.54 -19.23 0.29
N PRO A 168 -21.08 -18.38 -0.59
CA PRO A 168 -21.72 -17.14 -0.16
C PRO A 168 -22.85 -17.51 0.81
N PRO A 169 -23.05 -16.80 1.93
CA PRO A 169 -24.15 -17.10 2.82
C PRO A 169 -25.45 -16.96 2.03
N ALA A 170 -26.12 -18.10 1.83
CA ALA A 170 -27.49 -18.11 1.35
C ALA A 170 -28.29 -17.26 2.35
N GLY A 171 -28.87 -16.16 1.87
CA GLY A 171 -29.57 -15.21 2.71
C GLY A 171 -30.59 -15.91 3.60
N LYS A 172 -30.27 -16.05 4.88
CA LYS A 172 -31.19 -16.42 5.95
C LYS A 172 -30.73 -15.77 7.24
N GLY A 173 -31.51 -14.79 7.68
CA GLY A 173 -31.77 -14.48 9.09
C GLY A 173 -30.59 -14.02 9.93
N CYS A 174 -30.58 -12.71 10.19
CA CYS A 174 -30.12 -12.07 11.42
C CYS A 174 -29.81 -13.06 12.57
N ALA A 175 -28.53 -13.21 12.90
CA ALA A 175 -28.10 -13.58 14.23
C ALA A 175 -27.33 -12.39 14.80
N THR A 176 -28.01 -11.65 15.64
CA THR A 176 -27.52 -10.54 16.46
C THR A 176 -26.26 -10.94 17.23
N PHE A 177 -25.09 -10.48 16.79
CA PHE A 177 -23.92 -10.43 17.66
C PHE A 177 -24.04 -9.20 18.56
N HIS A 178 -24.25 -9.43 19.85
CA HIS A 178 -24.21 -8.40 20.88
C HIS A 178 -22.82 -7.76 20.92
N ALA A 179 -22.73 -6.50 20.49
CA ALA A 179 -21.57 -5.67 20.73
C ALA A 179 -21.48 -5.36 22.23
N HIS A 180 -20.57 -6.02 22.94
CA HIS A 180 -20.12 -5.53 24.24
C HIS A 180 -19.33 -4.23 24.03
N SER A 181 -20.02 -3.12 24.29
CA SER A 181 -19.56 -1.78 24.65
C SER A 181 -18.05 -1.60 24.83
N CYS A 182 -17.44 -0.81 23.95
CA CYS A 182 -16.32 0.06 24.30
C CYS A 182 -16.71 1.51 23.97
N ALA A 183 -17.64 2.05 24.74
CA ALA A 183 -17.97 3.47 24.72
C ALA A 183 -17.07 4.20 25.74
N SER A 184 -15.86 4.54 25.33
CA SER A 184 -15.01 5.51 26.02
C SER A 184 -14.07 6.12 25.01
N CYS A 185 -14.59 7.07 24.24
CA CYS A 185 -13.88 8.14 23.55
C CYS A 185 -14.89 8.83 22.61
N TYR A 186 -15.76 9.68 23.15
CA TYR A 186 -16.26 10.93 22.54
C TYR A 186 -17.40 11.48 23.41
N PRO A 187 -17.30 12.72 23.94
CA PRO A 187 -18.38 13.31 24.71
C PRO A 187 -19.57 13.71 23.82
N ASN A 188 -20.76 13.45 24.38
CA ASN A 188 -22.10 13.87 23.99
C ASN A 188 -22.17 15.18 23.18
N SER A 189 -22.75 15.11 21.98
CA SER A 189 -23.83 16.03 21.60
C SER A 189 -24.60 15.50 20.39
N MET A 190 -25.94 15.60 20.47
CA MET A 190 -26.93 15.46 19.39
C MET A 190 -27.44 14.04 19.09
N ARG A 191 -28.18 13.52 20.07
CA ARG A 191 -29.30 12.59 19.88
C ARG A 191 -30.58 13.42 19.71
N SER A 192 -31.00 13.68 18.49
CA SER A 192 -32.41 13.97 18.20
C SER A 192 -32.71 13.60 16.75
N GLY A 193 -33.47 12.53 16.57
CA GLY A 193 -33.99 12.15 15.27
C GLY A 193 -34.87 13.26 14.71
N ARG A 194 -34.54 13.69 13.49
CA ARG A 194 -35.50 14.24 12.55
C ARG A 194 -34.92 14.02 11.16
N THR A 195 -35.63 13.21 10.38
CA THR A 195 -35.43 13.05 8.94
C THR A 195 -35.54 14.43 8.31
N MET A 196 -34.47 14.90 7.67
CA MET A 196 -34.49 16.15 6.92
C MET A 196 -33.97 15.82 5.53
N THR A 197 -34.90 15.68 4.59
CA THR A 197 -34.63 15.76 3.16
C THR A 197 -34.02 17.13 2.87
N MET A 198 -32.77 17.14 2.40
CA MET A 198 -32.14 18.33 1.85
C MET A 198 -31.78 18.04 0.40
N GLU A 199 -32.69 18.39 -0.51
CA GLU A 199 -32.28 18.86 -1.82
C GLU A 199 -31.58 20.21 -1.61
N GLN A 200 -30.31 20.31 -1.95
CA GLN A 200 -29.74 21.60 -2.34
C GLN A 200 -28.80 21.46 -3.54
N PRO A 201 -28.87 22.40 -4.49
CA PRO A 201 -28.23 22.32 -5.79
C PRO A 201 -26.75 22.69 -5.75
N CYS A 202 -26.03 22.14 -6.72
CA CYS A 202 -24.67 22.49 -7.10
C CYS A 202 -24.51 24.01 -7.29
N LYS A 203 -23.69 24.64 -6.43
CA LYS A 203 -23.12 25.97 -6.69
C LYS A 203 -21.63 25.93 -6.44
N SER A 204 -20.92 26.05 -7.56
CA SER A 204 -19.51 26.34 -7.71
C SER A 204 -19.17 27.72 -7.15
N SER A 205 -18.12 27.81 -6.32
CA SER A 205 -17.12 28.89 -6.28
C SER A 205 -16.43 28.93 -4.92
N TRP A 206 -15.16 28.48 -4.86
CA TRP A 206 -14.25 28.83 -3.77
C TRP A 206 -13.09 29.64 -4.36
N PRO A 207 -12.77 30.83 -3.81
CA PRO A 207 -11.71 31.68 -4.32
C PRO A 207 -10.33 31.19 -3.84
N MET A 208 -9.36 31.16 -4.75
CA MET A 208 -7.94 30.91 -4.48
C MET A 208 -7.30 32.12 -3.74
N PRO A 209 -6.45 31.91 -2.72
CA PRO A 209 -5.66 32.99 -2.14
C PRO A 209 -4.43 33.35 -3.03
N PRO A 210 -3.95 34.60 -2.99
CA PRO A 210 -2.94 35.11 -3.91
C PRO A 210 -1.51 34.64 -3.60
N VAL A 211 -0.75 34.39 -4.65
CA VAL A 211 0.70 34.11 -4.63
C VAL A 211 1.45 35.39 -4.31
N SER A 212 2.13 35.44 -3.15
CA SER A 212 3.09 36.50 -2.83
C SER A 212 4.53 35.95 -2.78
N LYS A 213 5.43 36.76 -3.34
CA LYS A 213 6.83 36.47 -3.65
C LYS A 213 7.77 36.71 -2.45
N ARG A 214 8.86 35.93 -2.45
CA ARG A 214 10.20 36.15 -1.82
C ARG A 214 10.35 36.00 -0.30
N ARG A 215 11.31 35.12 0.08
CA ARG A 215 12.46 35.28 1.02
C ARG A 215 12.81 33.88 1.60
N ARG A 216 14.04 33.38 1.71
CA ARG A 216 15.43 33.83 1.54
C ARG A 216 16.28 32.59 1.17
N MET A 217 17.26 32.74 0.28
CA MET A 217 18.38 31.82 0.11
C MET A 217 19.26 31.85 1.38
N TRP A 218 19.75 30.69 1.81
CA TRP A 218 20.87 30.58 2.75
C TRP A 218 22.10 30.03 1.99
N PRO A 219 23.28 30.66 2.07
CA PRO A 219 24.44 30.28 1.28
C PRO A 219 25.17 29.08 1.90
N TRP A 220 25.49 28.09 1.06
CA TRP A 220 26.46 27.05 1.38
C TRP A 220 27.87 27.59 1.12
N ARG A 221 28.71 27.57 2.16
CA ARG A 221 30.16 27.78 2.06
C ARG A 221 30.76 26.59 1.31
N GLN A 222 31.45 26.87 0.21
CA GLN A 222 32.41 25.93 -0.37
C GLN A 222 33.67 25.96 0.51
N ALA A 223 34.07 24.80 1.01
CA ALA A 223 35.43 24.59 1.52
C ALA A 223 36.24 23.95 0.40
N SER A 224 36.97 24.79 -0.32
CA SER A 224 38.12 24.42 -1.14
C SER A 224 39.25 23.94 -0.23
N GLY A 225 39.75 22.72 -0.47
CA GLY A 225 40.95 22.16 0.15
C GLY A 225 41.71 21.36 -0.89
N MET A 226 42.66 22.03 -1.54
CA MET A 226 43.63 21.54 -2.51
C MET A 226 44.83 20.90 -1.80
N GLN A 227 45.58 20.04 -2.52
CA GLN A 227 46.87 19.37 -2.24
C GLN A 227 46.71 17.84 -2.10
N ARG A 228 47.32 16.96 -2.91
CA ARG A 228 48.31 17.04 -4.00
C ARG A 228 47.96 16.00 -5.06
#